data_AF-A0A2T2R4F2-F1
#
_entry.id   AF-A0A2T2R4F2-F1
#
_cell.length_a   1.000
_cell.length_b   1.000
_cell.length_c   1.000
_cell.angle_alpha   90.00
_cell.angle_beta   90.00
_cell.angle_gamma   90.00
#
_symmetry.space_group_name_H-M   'P 1'
#
loop_
_entity.id
_entity.type
_entity.pdbx_description
1 polymer ?
#
loop_
_entity_poly.entity_id
_entity_poly.type
_entity_poly.pdbx_seq_one_letter_code
_entity_poly.pdbx_strand_id
1 'polypeptide(L)'
;VIQEESDIPEQSLQEELKKERNSQDIPSANREPTPASQQKEAVDHADSISRKKKIIAKLGGIIRWQEEKNESAIDVASAKDQIEDLLDIDITDDAYVPQEAALKAEVAYENTDNLKDHVKELLIHLKIEHIRSRYLEAMQALQEREKIGDKEKQDELLKRCQQLSRKLEEKKELLQSY
;
A
#
# COMPACT_ATOMS: atom_id res chain seq x y z
N VAL A 1 -10.39 28.51 -60.61
CA VAL A 1 -9.34 28.77 -59.59
C VAL A 1 -10.00 29.61 -58.52
N ILE A 2 -10.28 29.03 -57.36
CA ILE A 2 -10.88 29.74 -56.21
C ILE A 2 -9.86 29.63 -55.09
N GLN A 3 -9.29 30.76 -54.68
CA GLN A 3 -8.62 30.94 -53.40
C GLN A 3 -9.43 32.03 -52.69
N GLU A 4 -10.23 31.63 -51.69
CA GLU A 4 -10.83 32.55 -50.73
C GLU A 4 -9.96 32.57 -49.48
N GLU A 5 -9.52 33.78 -49.13
CA GLU A 5 -8.79 34.12 -47.92
C GLU A 5 -9.72 34.01 -46.70
N SER A 6 -9.37 33.15 -45.74
CA SER A 6 -10.04 33.07 -44.45
C SER A 6 -9.37 34.03 -43.47
N ASP A 7 -9.97 35.21 -43.32
CA ASP A 7 -9.64 36.26 -42.36
C ASP A 7 -10.03 35.84 -40.92
N ILE A 8 -9.28 34.89 -40.35
CA ILE A 8 -9.38 34.59 -38.91
C ILE A 8 -8.27 35.37 -38.21
N PRO A 9 -8.59 36.41 -37.42
CA PRO A 9 -7.58 37.17 -36.70
C PRO A 9 -6.86 36.26 -35.71
N GLU A 10 -5.53 36.20 -35.84
CA GLU A 10 -4.61 35.36 -35.07
C GLU A 10 -4.76 35.54 -33.54
N GLN A 11 -5.34 36.67 -33.11
CA GLN A 11 -5.66 36.94 -31.71
C GLN A 11 -6.77 36.03 -31.13
N SER A 12 -7.74 35.57 -31.92
CA SER A 12 -8.79 34.65 -31.44
C SER A 12 -8.23 33.26 -31.10
N LEU A 13 -7.23 32.80 -31.84
CA LEU A 13 -6.58 31.50 -31.58
C LEU A 13 -5.69 31.54 -30.32
N GLN A 14 -5.13 32.71 -29.99
CA GLN A 14 -4.29 32.86 -28.79
C GLN A 14 -5.11 32.99 -27.49
N GLU A 15 -6.34 33.50 -27.55
CA GLU A 15 -7.24 33.51 -26.39
C GLU A 15 -7.78 32.11 -26.05
N GLU A 16 -8.06 31.26 -27.03
CA GLU A 16 -8.47 29.87 -26.80
C GLU A 16 -7.34 29.03 -26.18
N LEU A 17 -6.10 29.16 -26.66
CA LEU A 17 -4.92 28.47 -26.11
C LEU A 17 -4.60 28.87 -24.65
N LYS A 18 -4.94 30.09 -24.24
CA LYS A 18 -4.82 30.52 -22.83
C LYS A 18 -5.91 29.95 -21.94
N LYS A 19 -7.10 29.66 -22.47
CA LYS A 19 -8.23 29.12 -21.71
C LYS A 19 -8.03 27.63 -21.35
N GLU A 20 -7.37 26.86 -22.22
CA GLU A 20 -7.06 25.45 -21.93
C GLU A 20 -5.97 25.28 -20.87
N ARG A 21 -5.01 26.20 -20.79
CA ARG A 21 -3.92 26.11 -19.80
C ARG A 21 -4.32 26.50 -18.38
N ASN A 22 -5.45 27.19 -18.23
CA ASN A 22 -5.96 27.64 -16.93
C ASN A 22 -7.09 26.77 -16.36
N SER A 23 -7.40 25.65 -17.02
CA SER A 23 -8.45 24.69 -16.62
C SER A 23 -7.90 23.48 -15.85
N GLN A 24 -6.65 23.52 -15.38
CA GLN A 24 -6.00 22.42 -14.66
C GLN A 24 -6.18 22.42 -13.13
N ASP A 25 -6.99 23.34 -12.57
CA ASP A 25 -7.28 23.38 -11.14
C ASP A 25 -8.78 23.38 -10.83
N ILE A 26 -9.46 22.27 -11.16
CA ILE A 26 -10.70 21.90 -10.47
C ILE A 26 -10.48 20.50 -9.89
N PRO A 27 -10.43 20.34 -8.55
CA PRO A 27 -10.53 19.03 -7.93
C PRO A 27 -11.88 18.45 -8.34
N SER A 28 -11.83 17.39 -9.15
CA SER A 28 -12.99 16.68 -9.67
C SER A 28 -13.73 15.95 -8.52
N ALA A 29 -14.37 16.70 -7.64
CA ALA A 29 -15.01 16.25 -6.40
C ALA A 29 -16.47 15.81 -6.58
N ASN A 30 -16.91 15.49 -7.80
CA ASN A 30 -18.32 15.13 -8.04
C ASN A 30 -18.55 14.10 -9.16
N ARG A 31 -17.55 13.25 -9.46
CA ARG A 31 -17.81 12.06 -10.28
C ARG A 31 -18.37 10.99 -9.36
N GLU A 32 -19.67 10.69 -9.51
CA GLU A 32 -20.26 9.50 -8.91
C GLU A 32 -19.40 8.28 -9.29
N PRO A 33 -18.92 7.50 -8.31
CA PRO A 33 -18.12 6.32 -8.60
C PRO A 33 -18.98 5.33 -9.38
N THR A 34 -18.55 5.00 -10.60
CA THR A 34 -19.21 3.98 -11.41
C THR A 34 -19.13 2.62 -10.69
N PRO A 35 -20.14 1.74 -10.83
CA PRO A 35 -20.17 0.41 -10.20
C PRO A 35 -18.91 -0.44 -10.46
N ALA A 36 -18.22 -0.19 -11.57
CA ALA A 36 -16.97 -0.84 -11.93
C ALA A 36 -15.79 -0.48 -11.01
N SER A 37 -15.76 0.72 -10.40
CA SER A 37 -14.71 1.12 -9.45
C SER A 37 -14.84 0.38 -8.13
N GLN A 38 -16.08 0.16 -7.65
CA GLN A 38 -16.36 -0.51 -6.38
C GLN A 38 -16.04 -2.01 -6.42
N GLN A 39 -16.27 -2.68 -7.56
CA GLN A 39 -15.92 -4.09 -7.73
C GLN A 39 -14.41 -4.33 -7.76
N LYS A 40 -13.63 -3.41 -8.33
CA LYS A 40 -12.16 -3.51 -8.38
C LYS A 40 -11.53 -3.37 -7.00
N GLU A 41 -12.04 -2.43 -6.19
CA GLU A 41 -11.53 -2.18 -4.83
C GLU A 41 -11.76 -3.35 -3.87
N ALA A 42 -12.91 -4.03 -3.96
CA ALA A 42 -13.21 -5.20 -3.13
C ALA A 42 -12.29 -6.40 -3.44
N VAL A 43 -11.98 -6.62 -4.72
CA VAL A 43 -11.06 -7.67 -5.16
C VAL A 43 -9.63 -7.36 -4.70
N ASP A 44 -9.19 -6.11 -4.85
CA ASP A 44 -7.86 -5.67 -4.39
C ASP A 44 -7.69 -5.80 -2.86
N HIS A 45 -8.77 -5.59 -2.08
CA HIS A 45 -8.71 -5.72 -0.62
C HIS A 45 -8.61 -7.19 -0.17
N ALA A 46 -9.41 -8.09 -0.74
CA ALA A 46 -9.35 -9.51 -0.43
C ALA A 46 -7.97 -10.11 -0.77
N ASP A 47 -7.38 -9.68 -1.89
CA ASP A 47 -6.05 -10.12 -2.30
C ASP A 47 -4.96 -9.56 -1.36
N SER A 48 -5.06 -8.30 -0.91
CA SER A 48 -4.14 -7.73 0.08
C SER A 48 -4.16 -8.49 1.41
N ILE A 49 -5.34 -8.88 1.92
CA ILE A 49 -5.45 -9.72 3.12
C ILE A 49 -4.75 -11.07 2.93
N SER A 50 -4.92 -11.69 1.75
CA SER A 50 -4.25 -12.95 1.40
C SER A 50 -2.73 -12.81 1.38
N ARG A 51 -2.21 -11.74 0.76
CA ARG A 51 -0.76 -11.44 0.70
C ARG A 51 -0.18 -11.19 2.08
N LYS A 52 -0.83 -10.35 2.89
CA LYS A 52 -0.43 -10.06 4.27
C LYS A 52 -0.29 -11.35 5.09
N LYS A 53 -1.29 -12.24 5.03
CA LYS A 53 -1.26 -13.54 5.72
C LYS A 53 -0.10 -14.42 5.27
N LYS A 54 0.19 -14.49 3.97
CA LYS A 54 1.33 -15.26 3.44
C LYS A 54 2.67 -14.71 3.94
N ILE A 55 2.82 -13.39 3.97
CA ILE A 55 4.04 -12.73 4.48
C ILE A 55 4.21 -13.03 5.98
N ILE A 56 3.14 -12.90 6.77
CA ILE A 56 3.12 -13.22 8.21
C ILE A 56 3.54 -14.67 8.43
N ALA A 57 2.91 -15.62 7.75
CA ALA A 57 3.23 -17.05 7.88
C ALA A 57 4.70 -17.33 7.52
N LYS A 58 5.24 -16.66 6.48
CA LYS A 58 6.64 -16.82 6.07
C LYS A 58 7.61 -16.23 7.10
N LEU A 59 7.37 -15.02 7.58
CA LEU A 59 8.18 -14.38 8.62
C LEU A 59 8.12 -15.19 9.93
N GLY A 60 6.94 -15.62 10.34
CA GLY A 60 6.74 -16.46 11.53
C GLY A 60 7.45 -17.81 11.43
N GLY A 61 7.40 -18.46 10.25
CA GLY A 61 8.17 -19.67 9.99
C GLY A 61 9.68 -19.46 10.11
N ILE A 62 10.21 -18.38 9.53
CA ILE A 62 11.62 -18.02 9.64
C ILE A 62 12.00 -17.76 11.11
N ILE A 63 11.19 -16.99 11.83
CA ILE A 63 11.40 -16.68 13.24
C ILE A 63 11.45 -17.96 14.07
N ARG A 64 10.43 -18.82 14.01
CA ARG A 64 10.37 -20.09 14.77
C ARG A 64 11.59 -20.97 14.49
N TRP A 65 11.94 -21.13 13.22
CA TRP A 65 13.11 -21.92 12.82
C TRP A 65 14.43 -21.32 13.37
N GLN A 66 14.57 -20.00 13.34
CA GLN A 66 15.77 -19.33 13.84
C GLN A 66 15.88 -19.31 15.37
N GLU A 67 14.78 -19.52 16.11
CA GLU A 67 14.80 -19.69 17.57
C GLU A 67 15.32 -21.05 18.01
N GLU A 68 15.10 -22.08 17.19
CA GLU A 68 15.58 -23.44 17.47
C GLU A 68 17.08 -23.62 17.18
N LYS A 69 17.70 -22.66 16.48
CA LYS A 69 19.14 -22.67 16.16
C LYS A 69 19.98 -22.08 17.29
N ASN A 70 21.09 -22.74 17.60
CA ASN A 70 22.11 -22.24 18.54
C ASN A 70 22.77 -20.94 18.04
N GLU A 71 22.91 -20.79 16.72
CA GLU A 71 23.46 -19.59 16.08
C GLU A 71 22.43 -19.06 15.07
N SER A 72 21.73 -18.00 15.47
CA SER A 72 20.75 -17.33 14.61
C SER A 72 21.44 -16.40 13.62
N ALA A 73 21.04 -16.46 12.35
CA ALA A 73 21.53 -15.57 11.30
C ALA A 73 20.84 -14.20 11.28
N ILE A 74 19.77 -14.04 12.09
CA ILE A 74 19.01 -12.79 12.22
C ILE A 74 18.84 -12.41 13.68
N ASP A 75 18.49 -11.15 13.93
CA ASP A 75 18.03 -10.72 15.24
C ASP A 75 16.55 -11.09 15.40
N VAL A 76 16.28 -12.26 16.00
CA VAL A 76 14.93 -12.78 16.15
C VAL A 76 14.06 -11.87 17.01
N ALA A 77 14.59 -11.35 18.11
CA ALA A 77 13.86 -10.46 19.01
C ALA A 77 13.43 -9.19 18.28
N SER A 78 14.36 -8.53 17.57
CA SER A 78 14.03 -7.32 16.81
C SER A 78 13.02 -7.59 15.68
N ALA A 79 13.07 -8.76 15.05
CA ALA A 79 12.10 -9.14 14.02
C ALA A 79 10.70 -9.35 14.60
N LYS A 80 10.60 -10.01 15.77
CA LYS A 80 9.34 -10.18 16.51
C LYS A 80 8.75 -8.84 16.90
N ASP A 81 9.51 -8.01 17.61
CA ASP A 81 9.06 -6.68 18.08
C ASP A 81 8.48 -5.84 16.93
N GLN A 82 9.16 -5.83 15.77
CA GLN A 82 8.68 -5.09 14.61
C GLN A 82 7.36 -5.60 14.02
N ILE A 83 7.07 -6.89 14.13
CA ILE A 83 5.82 -7.48 13.65
C ILE A 83 4.71 -7.22 14.65
N GLU A 84 4.98 -7.42 15.95
CA GLU A 84 4.05 -7.20 17.04
C GLU A 84 3.63 -5.73 17.11
N ASP A 85 4.58 -4.78 17.06
CA ASP A 85 4.32 -3.33 17.03
C ASP A 85 3.46 -2.90 15.83
N LEU A 86 3.63 -3.58 14.68
CA LEU A 86 2.95 -3.21 13.44
C LEU A 86 1.52 -3.75 13.39
N LEU A 87 1.29 -4.94 13.94
CA LEU A 87 0.06 -5.69 13.72
C LEU A 87 -0.77 -5.90 14.98
N ASP A 88 -0.21 -5.67 16.16
CA ASP A 88 -0.81 -5.97 17.46
C ASP A 88 -1.21 -7.46 17.55
N ILE A 89 -0.31 -8.35 17.07
CA ILE A 89 -0.48 -9.80 17.12
C ILE A 89 0.76 -10.44 17.72
N ASP A 90 0.60 -11.56 18.41
CA ASP A 90 1.69 -12.45 18.77
C ASP A 90 2.03 -13.35 17.56
N ILE A 91 3.21 -13.18 16.98
CA ILE A 91 3.66 -13.96 15.82
C ILE A 91 4.00 -15.40 16.18
N THR A 92 4.07 -15.75 17.46
CA THR A 92 4.30 -17.11 17.94
C THR A 92 3.01 -17.92 18.07
N ASP A 93 1.83 -17.30 17.94
CA ASP A 93 0.55 -18.00 17.98
C ASP A 93 0.29 -18.79 16.67
N ASP A 94 -0.08 -20.07 16.83
CA ASP A 94 -0.43 -20.98 15.74
C ASP A 94 -1.66 -20.52 14.92
N ALA A 95 -2.48 -19.62 15.47
CA ALA A 95 -3.58 -18.99 14.74
C ALA A 95 -3.09 -18.16 13.53
N TYR A 96 -1.87 -17.62 13.60
CA TYR A 96 -1.28 -16.79 12.55
C TYR A 96 -0.20 -17.51 11.74
N VAL A 97 0.53 -18.42 12.40
CA VAL A 97 1.68 -19.10 11.82
C VAL A 97 1.43 -20.61 11.84
N PRO A 98 1.10 -21.22 10.69
CA PRO A 98 0.90 -22.67 10.59
C PRO A 98 2.09 -23.44 11.17
N GLN A 99 1.83 -24.57 11.84
CA GLN A 99 2.88 -25.38 12.48
C GLN A 99 3.98 -25.82 11.51
N GLU A 100 3.63 -26.10 10.26
CA GLU A 100 4.54 -26.45 9.16
C GLU A 100 5.43 -25.29 8.65
N ALA A 101 5.19 -24.05 9.09
CA ALA A 101 5.88 -22.88 8.57
C ALA A 101 7.38 -22.89 8.92
N ALA A 102 7.75 -23.39 10.10
CA ALA A 102 9.15 -23.53 10.53
C ALA A 102 9.92 -24.47 9.59
N LEU A 103 9.38 -25.67 9.34
CA LEU A 103 9.97 -26.64 8.42
C LEU A 103 10.07 -26.08 6.98
N LYS A 104 9.04 -25.36 6.51
CA LYS A 104 9.08 -24.69 5.20
C LYS A 104 10.20 -23.66 5.12
N ALA A 105 10.42 -22.90 6.20
CA ALA A 105 11.49 -21.92 6.27
C ALA A 105 12.86 -22.60 6.30
N GLU A 106 13.03 -23.66 7.09
CA GLU A 106 14.24 -24.47 7.12
C GLU A 106 14.65 -24.93 5.73
N VAL A 107 13.76 -25.64 5.04
CA VAL A 107 14.01 -26.15 3.67
C VAL A 107 14.35 -25.01 2.70
N ALA A 108 13.73 -23.83 2.85
CA ALA A 108 13.95 -22.71 1.95
C ALA A 108 15.25 -21.94 2.22
N TYR A 109 15.79 -21.99 3.44
CA TYR A 109 16.82 -21.05 3.89
C TYR A 109 18.05 -21.69 4.56
N GLU A 110 18.08 -23.01 4.78
CA GLU A 110 19.17 -23.71 5.47
C GLU A 110 20.56 -23.41 4.88
N ASN A 111 20.65 -23.23 3.56
CA ASN A 111 21.91 -23.02 2.82
C ASN A 111 21.96 -21.64 2.13
N THR A 112 21.27 -20.65 2.69
CA THR A 112 21.11 -19.32 2.08
C THR A 112 21.79 -18.25 2.92
N ASP A 113 22.88 -17.67 2.42
CA ASP A 113 23.65 -16.61 3.13
C ASP A 113 22.88 -15.28 3.25
N ASN A 114 21.87 -15.10 2.40
CA ASN A 114 21.08 -13.88 2.22
C ASN A 114 19.76 -13.88 3.03
N LEU A 115 19.62 -14.76 4.05
CA LEU A 115 18.44 -14.79 4.91
C LEU A 115 18.14 -13.43 5.55
N LYS A 116 19.17 -12.73 6.04
CA LYS A 116 19.01 -11.43 6.71
C LYS A 116 18.37 -10.38 5.81
N ASP A 117 18.77 -10.32 4.55
CA ASP A 117 18.22 -9.34 3.61
C ASP A 117 16.82 -9.73 3.15
N HIS A 118 16.55 -11.02 2.94
CA HIS A 118 15.19 -11.50 2.69
C HIS A 118 14.23 -11.18 3.85
N VAL A 119 14.66 -11.30 5.11
CA VAL A 119 13.82 -10.93 6.27
C VAL A 119 13.52 -9.43 6.28
N LYS A 120 14.52 -8.57 5.98
CA LYS A 120 14.28 -7.13 5.84
C LYS A 120 13.29 -6.81 4.73
N GLU A 121 13.44 -7.44 3.57
CA GLU A 121 12.54 -7.28 2.43
C GLU A 121 11.11 -7.70 2.80
N LEU A 122 10.94 -8.86 3.44
CA LEU A 122 9.64 -9.35 3.92
C LEU A 122 9.01 -8.39 4.94
N LEU A 123 9.79 -7.81 5.86
CA LEU A 123 9.30 -6.80 6.80
C LEU A 123 8.86 -5.52 6.09
N ILE A 124 9.56 -5.09 5.04
CA ILE A 124 9.15 -3.94 4.21
C ILE A 124 7.83 -4.25 3.49
N HIS A 125 7.71 -5.42 2.88
CA HIS A 125 6.46 -5.87 2.26
C HIS A 125 5.30 -5.92 3.25
N LEU A 126 5.53 -6.43 4.46
CA LEU A 126 4.51 -6.45 5.50
C LEU A 126 4.05 -5.03 5.87
N LYS A 127 4.98 -4.10 6.01
CA LYS A 127 4.69 -2.67 6.27
C LYS A 127 3.89 -2.05 5.12
N ILE A 128 4.22 -2.36 3.87
CA ILE A 128 3.46 -1.89 2.69
C ILE A 128 2.03 -2.41 2.73
N GLU A 129 1.83 -3.71 2.95
CA GLU A 129 0.48 -4.31 3.00
C GLU A 129 -0.33 -3.76 4.19
N HIS A 130 0.30 -3.55 5.36
CA HIS A 130 -0.36 -2.91 6.49
C HIS A 130 -0.81 -1.48 6.15
N ILE A 131 0.08 -0.65 5.60
CA ILE A 131 -0.25 0.75 5.21
C ILE A 131 -1.36 0.75 4.15
N ARG A 132 -1.33 -0.17 3.18
CA ARG A 132 -2.36 -0.31 2.15
C ARG A 132 -3.72 -0.64 2.75
N SER A 133 -3.81 -1.58 3.70
CA SER A 133 -5.06 -1.87 4.41
C SER A 133 -5.61 -0.64 5.12
N ARG A 134 -4.76 0.05 5.89
CA ARG A 134 -5.13 1.27 6.62
C ARG A 134 -5.57 2.40 5.69
N TYR A 135 -4.97 2.49 4.51
CA TYR A 135 -5.36 3.46 3.49
C TYR A 135 -6.76 3.16 2.94
N LEU A 136 -7.05 1.90 2.61
CA LEU A 136 -8.38 1.48 2.16
C LEU A 136 -9.45 1.72 3.23
N GLU A 137 -9.17 1.38 4.49
CA GLU A 137 -10.06 1.67 5.62
C GLU A 137 -10.35 3.17 5.75
N ALA A 138 -9.32 4.02 5.63
CA ALA A 138 -9.47 5.47 5.68
C ALA A 138 -10.29 6.03 4.50
N MET A 139 -10.10 5.46 3.29
CA MET A 139 -10.90 5.83 2.12
C MET A 139 -12.36 5.44 2.26
N GLN A 140 -12.65 4.23 2.76
CA GLN A 140 -14.03 3.79 3.02
C GLN A 140 -14.70 4.69 4.05
N ALA A 141 -14.01 4.99 5.16
CA ALA A 141 -14.50 5.92 6.17
C ALA A 141 -14.75 7.32 5.57
N LEU A 142 -13.87 7.80 4.69
CA LEU A 142 -14.04 9.11 4.03
C LEU A 142 -15.32 9.12 3.18
N GLN A 143 -15.53 8.10 2.36
CA GLN A 143 -16.75 7.97 1.53
C GLN A 143 -18.03 7.95 2.38
N GLU A 144 -18.01 7.28 3.54
CA GLU A 144 -19.14 7.29 4.47
C GLU A 144 -19.39 8.68 5.07
N ARG A 145 -18.32 9.42 5.41
CA ARG A 145 -18.42 10.78 5.94
C ARG A 145 -18.86 11.81 4.89
N GLU A 146 -18.48 11.61 3.63
CA GLU A 146 -18.96 12.39 2.48
C GLU A 146 -20.48 12.30 2.34
N LYS A 147 -21.05 11.09 2.43
CA LYS A 147 -22.49 10.87 2.32
C LYS A 147 -23.32 11.59 3.39
N ILE A 148 -22.77 11.76 4.60
CA ILE A 148 -23.47 12.42 5.71
C ILE A 148 -23.13 13.92 5.83
N GLY A 149 -22.24 14.46 4.98
CA GLY A 149 -21.89 15.89 4.97
C GLY A 149 -21.04 16.37 6.17
N ASP A 150 -20.37 15.47 6.89
CA ASP A 150 -19.53 15.79 8.06
C ASP A 150 -18.16 16.34 7.62
N LYS A 151 -18.11 17.63 7.28
CA LYS A 151 -16.92 18.29 6.69
C LYS A 151 -15.67 18.23 7.57
N GLU A 152 -15.82 18.34 8.89
CA GLU A 152 -14.67 18.33 9.81
C GLU A 152 -13.97 16.97 9.78
N LYS A 153 -14.74 15.87 9.85
CA LYS A 153 -14.17 14.52 9.76
C LYS A 153 -13.68 14.17 8.36
N GLN A 154 -14.31 14.72 7.31
CA GLN A 154 -13.82 14.56 5.94
C GLN A 154 -12.40 15.12 5.79
N ASP A 155 -12.16 16.34 6.26
CA ASP A 155 -10.84 16.97 6.19
C ASP A 155 -9.77 16.19 6.97
N GLU A 156 -10.13 15.65 8.14
CA GLU A 156 -9.24 14.78 8.93
C GLU A 156 -8.88 13.50 8.18
N LEU A 157 -9.88 12.79 7.65
CA LEU A 157 -9.68 11.54 6.91
C LEU A 157 -8.91 11.76 5.61
N LEU A 158 -9.16 12.88 4.92
CA LEU A 158 -8.39 13.26 3.72
C LEU A 158 -6.92 13.46 4.05
N LYS A 159 -6.59 14.19 5.13
CA LYS A 159 -5.21 14.34 5.61
C LYS A 159 -4.60 12.98 5.95
N ARG A 160 -5.37 12.08 6.56
CA ARG A 160 -4.91 10.73 6.89
C ARG A 160 -4.59 9.92 5.63
N CYS A 161 -5.44 9.95 4.61
CA CYS A 161 -5.20 9.32 3.32
C CYS A 161 -3.91 9.85 2.67
N GLN A 162 -3.70 11.18 2.65
CA GLN A 162 -2.47 11.79 2.12
C GLN A 162 -1.21 11.38 2.90
N GLN A 163 -1.30 11.26 4.22
CA GLN A 163 -0.19 10.76 5.04
C GLN A 163 0.13 9.30 4.73
N LEU A 164 -0.89 8.43 4.64
CA LEU A 164 -0.71 7.01 4.35
C LEU A 164 -0.18 6.79 2.94
N SER A 165 -0.65 7.55 1.95
CA SER A 165 -0.15 7.51 0.57
C SER A 165 1.33 7.87 0.48
N ARG A 166 1.78 8.92 1.19
CA ARG A 166 3.21 9.28 1.26
C ARG A 166 4.04 8.17 1.89
N LYS A 167 3.61 7.65 3.05
CA LYS A 167 4.29 6.52 3.72
C LYS A 167 4.38 5.29 2.83
N LEU A 168 3.34 5.01 2.05
CA LEU A 168 3.33 3.88 1.12
C LEU A 168 4.42 4.05 0.05
N GLU A 169 4.57 5.26 -0.50
CA GLU A 169 5.59 5.53 -1.51
C GLU A 169 7.01 5.45 -0.93
N GLU A 170 7.24 6.05 0.24
CA GLU A 170 8.52 5.94 0.97
C GLU A 170 8.94 4.47 1.19
N LYS A 171 7.99 3.58 1.53
CA LYS A 171 8.31 2.15 1.71
C LYS A 171 8.59 1.43 0.40
N LYS A 172 7.97 1.82 -0.72
CA LYS A 172 8.29 1.25 -2.03
C LYS A 172 9.66 1.70 -2.52
N GLU A 173 10.01 2.98 -2.34
CA GLU A 173 11.34 3.49 -2.67
C GLU A 173 12.42 2.75 -1.88
N LEU A 174 12.17 2.52 -0.58
CA LEU A 174 13.06 1.72 0.25
C LEU A 174 13.19 0.29 -0.29
N LEU A 175 12.09 -0.35 -0.71
CA LEU A 175 12.13 -1.69 -1.28
C LEU A 175 12.97 -1.76 -2.57
N GLN A 176 12.90 -0.73 -3.43
CA GLN A 176 13.68 -0.65 -4.67
C GLN A 176 15.20 -0.47 -4.43
N SER A 177 15.60 -0.13 -3.21
CA SER A 177 17.02 0.03 -2.85
C SER A 177 17.70 -1.25 -2.34
N TYR A 178 16.93 -2.33 -2.15
CA TYR A 178 17.42 -3.67 -1.84
C TYR A 178 17.56 -4.50 -3.11
#